data_AF-A0A532U3I7-F1
#
_entry.id   AF-A0A532U3I7-F1
#
_cell.length_a   1.000
_cell.length_b   1.000
_cell.length_c   1.000
_cell.angle_alpha   90.00
_cell.angle_beta   90.00
_cell.angle_gamma   90.00
#
_symmetry.space_group_name_H-M   'P 1'
#
loop_
_entity.id
_entity.type
_entity.pdbx_description
1 polymer ?
#
loop_
_entity_poly.entity_id
_entity_poly.type
_entity_poly.pdbx_seq_one_letter_code
_entity_poly.pdbx_strand_id
1 'polypeptide(L)'
;MMVYINYPDAHFTIHRHQDCSEIQKHRKPGQRVVAVRLANLTQVLSEFISGKYAFASNPALNDLWLDISLDTPEQEEGLVHVIQAILALRHRPLAHAPVNDHGC
;
A
#
# COMPACT_ATOMS: atom_id res chain seq x y z
N MET A 1 9.93 1.18 -4.56
CA MET A 1 8.77 2.10 -4.61
C MET A 1 8.04 2.15 -3.27
N MET A 2 7.50 3.30 -2.88
CA MET A 2 6.61 3.42 -1.70
C MET A 2 5.17 3.64 -2.15
N VAL A 3 4.21 3.00 -1.48
CA VAL A 3 2.79 3.15 -1.80
C VAL A 3 2.03 3.49 -0.54
N TYR A 4 1.28 4.57 -0.57
CA TYR A 4 0.35 4.95 0.48
C TYR A 4 -1.05 4.44 0.14
N ILE A 5 -1.71 3.81 1.10
CA ILE A 5 -3.09 3.36 0.99
C ILE A 5 -3.88 4.05 2.11
N ASN A 6 -4.92 4.78 1.75
CA ASN A 6 -5.80 5.42 2.71
C ASN A 6 -7.22 4.82 2.69
N TYR A 7 -7.85 4.79 3.86
CA TYR A 7 -9.25 4.47 4.10
C TYR A 7 -9.75 5.29 5.29
N PRO A 8 -10.97 5.87 5.30
CA PRO A 8 -12.06 5.65 4.35
C PRO A 8 -12.02 6.58 3.13
N ASP A 9 -11.14 7.58 3.11
CA ASP A 9 -10.89 8.43 1.93
C ASP A 9 -10.05 7.64 0.93
N ALA A 10 -10.71 6.71 0.26
CA ALA A 10 -10.09 5.61 -0.44
C ALA A 10 -9.25 6.07 -1.63
N HIS A 11 -7.92 5.99 -1.51
CA HIS A 11 -6.97 6.24 -2.58
C HIS A 11 -5.66 5.47 -2.35
N PHE A 12 -4.94 5.27 -3.44
CA PHE A 12 -3.58 4.77 -3.46
C PHE A 12 -2.68 5.84 -4.07
N THR A 13 -1.54 6.11 -3.44
CA THR A 13 -0.53 7.05 -3.96
C THR A 13 0.79 6.32 -4.10
N ILE A 14 1.30 6.25 -5.34
CA ILE A 14 2.60 5.66 -5.67
C ILE A 14 3.66 6.76 -5.63
N HIS A 15 4.76 6.49 -4.93
CA HIS A 15 5.97 7.30 -4.90
C HIS A 15 7.13 6.45 -5.44
N ARG A 16 7.68 6.84 -6.59
CA ARG A 16 8.69 6.01 -7.29
C ARG A 16 10.10 6.25 -6.75
N HIS A 17 10.42 7.47 -6.35
CA HIS A 17 11.72 7.85 -5.81
C HIS A 17 11.71 7.88 -4.28
N GLN A 18 12.72 7.23 -3.68
CA GLN A 18 12.82 7.09 -2.23
C GLN A 18 13.14 8.41 -1.51
N ASP A 19 13.64 9.40 -2.24
CA ASP A 19 13.94 10.75 -1.77
C ASP A 19 12.71 11.68 -1.79
N CYS A 20 11.54 11.18 -2.22
CA CYS A 20 10.32 11.95 -2.20
C CYS A 20 10.01 12.47 -0.79
N SER A 21 9.95 13.80 -0.66
CA SER A 21 9.81 14.47 0.64
C SER A 21 8.53 14.07 1.39
N GLU A 22 7.47 13.70 0.66
CA GLU A 22 6.24 13.17 1.26
C GLU A 22 6.51 11.87 2.01
N ILE A 23 7.28 10.92 1.46
CA ILE A 23 7.64 9.67 2.15
C ILE A 23 8.28 9.97 3.52
N GLN A 24 9.14 11.00 3.59
CA GLN A 24 9.84 11.35 4.83
C GLN A 24 8.92 11.96 5.89
N LYS A 25 7.88 12.70 5.49
CA LYS A 25 6.89 13.30 6.40
C LYS A 25 6.03 12.26 7.13
N HIS A 26 6.06 11.01 6.66
CA HIS A 26 5.19 9.95 7.18
C HIS A 26 5.85 8.99 8.19
N ARG A 27 7.13 9.14 8.54
CA ARG A 27 7.84 8.33 9.56
C ARG A 27 7.41 8.61 11.01
N LYS A 28 6.12 8.54 11.30
CA LYS A 28 5.52 8.81 12.61
C LYS A 28 5.51 7.55 13.48
N PRO A 29 5.57 7.68 14.82
CA PRO A 29 5.36 6.55 15.71
C PRO A 29 4.01 5.88 15.44
N GLY A 30 4.00 4.55 15.31
CA GLY A 30 2.78 3.78 15.03
C GLY A 30 2.39 3.67 13.56
N GLN A 31 3.19 4.22 12.64
CA GLN A 31 2.96 4.05 11.20
C GLN A 31 2.99 2.55 10.83
N ARG A 32 1.99 2.13 10.06
CA ARG A 32 1.91 0.76 9.54
C ARG A 32 2.65 0.69 8.22
N VAL A 33 3.75 -0.03 8.19
CA VAL A 33 4.55 -0.24 6.97
C VAL A 33 4.72 -1.74 6.72
N VAL A 34 4.44 -2.17 5.50
CA VAL A 34 4.62 -3.55 5.03
C VAL A 34 5.76 -3.56 4.03
N ALA A 35 6.88 -4.18 4.40
CA ALA A 35 7.99 -4.39 3.50
C ALA A 35 7.69 -5.59 2.58
N VAL A 36 7.61 -5.31 1.29
CA VAL A 36 7.42 -6.31 0.24
C VAL A 36 8.69 -6.44 -0.56
N ARG A 37 9.23 -7.65 -0.59
CA ARG A 37 10.45 -8.06 -1.28
C ARG A 37 10.17 -9.35 -2.01
N LEU A 38 10.97 -9.67 -3.02
CA LEU A 38 10.85 -10.97 -3.72
C LEU A 38 10.88 -12.17 -2.75
N ALA A 39 11.75 -12.11 -1.73
CA ALA A 39 11.92 -13.17 -0.73
C ALA A 39 10.70 -13.41 0.17
N ASN A 40 9.79 -12.44 0.34
CA ASN A 40 8.63 -12.56 1.22
C ASN A 40 7.28 -12.34 0.50
N LEU A 41 7.29 -12.22 -0.83
CA LEU A 41 6.12 -11.86 -1.63
C LEU A 41 4.92 -12.78 -1.37
N THR A 42 5.13 -14.10 -1.38
CA THR A 42 4.07 -15.10 -1.13
C THR A 42 3.47 -14.94 0.26
N GLN A 43 4.30 -14.69 1.28
CA GLN A 43 3.83 -14.47 2.64
C GLN A 43 2.96 -13.21 2.71
N VAL A 44 3.46 -12.09 2.18
CA VAL A 44 2.74 -10.80 2.20
C VAL A 44 1.38 -10.93 1.49
N LEU A 45 1.33 -11.56 0.32
CA LEU A 45 0.08 -11.80 -0.40
C LEU A 45 -0.89 -12.65 0.43
N SER A 46 -0.41 -13.73 1.06
CA SER A 46 -1.24 -14.55 1.95
C SER A 46 -1.79 -13.76 3.14
N GLU A 47 -1.04 -12.79 3.66
CA GLU A 47 -1.46 -11.92 4.76
C GLU A 47 -2.55 -10.92 4.33
N PHE A 48 -2.48 -10.38 3.11
CA PHE A 48 -3.57 -9.59 2.53
C PHE A 48 -4.81 -10.46 2.31
N ILE A 49 -4.65 -11.65 1.76
CA ILE A 49 -5.75 -12.60 1.49
C ILE A 49 -6.45 -13.02 2.78
N SER A 50 -5.71 -13.29 3.85
CA SER A 50 -6.28 -13.67 5.15
C SER A 50 -6.92 -12.48 5.88
N GLY A 51 -6.54 -11.25 5.53
CA GLY A 51 -7.05 -10.02 6.13
C GLY A 51 -6.29 -9.59 7.37
N LYS A 52 -5.00 -9.94 7.47
CA LYS A 52 -4.09 -9.46 8.53
C LYS A 52 -4.05 -7.94 8.60
N TYR A 53 -4.13 -7.27 7.46
CA TYR A 53 -4.10 -5.82 7.34
C TYR A 53 -5.52 -5.25 7.31
N ALA A 54 -6.06 -4.95 8.49
CA ALA A 54 -7.38 -4.33 8.62
C ALA A 54 -7.36 -2.83 8.27
N PHE A 55 -8.47 -2.33 7.73
CA PHE A 55 -8.72 -0.90 7.56
C PHE A 55 -10.01 -0.49 8.28
N ALA A 56 -9.98 0.67 8.94
CA ALA A 56 -11.13 1.25 9.63
C ALA A 56 -11.02 2.77 9.70
N SER A 57 -12.13 3.45 9.95
CA SER A 57 -12.21 4.91 10.05
C SER A 57 -11.66 5.46 11.38
N ASN A 58 -10.49 4.98 11.81
CA ASN A 58 -9.79 5.48 13.00
C ASN A 58 -8.29 5.65 12.71
N PRO A 59 -7.59 6.56 13.43
CA PRO A 59 -6.21 6.92 13.10
C PRO A 59 -5.17 5.80 13.19
N ALA A 60 -5.48 4.68 13.84
CA ALA A 60 -4.56 3.54 13.94
C ALA A 60 -4.68 2.58 12.76
N LEU A 61 -5.81 2.63 12.03
CA LEU A 61 -6.15 1.67 10.98
C LEU A 61 -6.59 2.35 9.67
N ASN A 62 -6.55 3.68 9.59
CA ASN A 62 -6.98 4.44 8.43
C ASN A 62 -5.95 4.44 7.28
N ASP A 63 -4.72 4.03 7.55
CA ASP A 63 -3.70 3.94 6.52
C ASP A 63 -2.80 2.71 6.62
N LEU A 64 -2.09 2.48 5.53
CA LEU A 64 -1.04 1.48 5.38
C LEU A 64 -0.04 1.96 4.33
N TRP A 65 1.24 1.79 4.61
CA TRP A 65 2.30 1.98 3.65
C TRP A 65 2.82 0.63 3.15
N LEU A 66 3.06 0.53 1.86
CA LEU A 66 3.82 -0.55 1.27
C LEU A 66 5.18 -0.01 0.88
N ASP A 67 6.24 -0.65 1.36
CA ASP A 67 7.59 -0.49 0.84
C ASP A 67 7.83 -1.67 -0.10
N ILE A 68 7.70 -1.46 -1.41
CA ILE A 68 7.81 -2.51 -2.42
C ILE A 68 9.17 -2.41 -3.09
N SER A 69 9.88 -3.54 -3.15
CA SER A 69 11.11 -3.70 -3.94
C SER A 69 11.07 -5.06 -4.64
N LEU A 70 10.75 -5.02 -5.93
CA LEU A 70 10.75 -6.16 -6.85
C LEU A 70 11.77 -5.93 -7.99
N ASP A 71 11.80 -6.81 -8.99
CA ASP A 71 12.84 -6.76 -10.03
C ASP A 71 12.61 -5.62 -11.03
N THR A 72 11.35 -5.26 -11.31
CA THR A 72 11.04 -4.17 -12.25
C THR A 72 9.90 -3.27 -11.73
N PRO A 73 9.87 -1.97 -12.12
CA PRO A 73 8.79 -1.06 -11.74
C PRO A 73 7.39 -1.55 -12.12
N GLU A 74 7.26 -2.24 -13.26
CA GLU A 74 5.99 -2.79 -13.73
C GLU A 74 5.48 -3.92 -12.82
N GLN A 75 6.39 -4.73 -12.27
CA GLN A 75 6.03 -5.74 -11.27
C GLN A 75 5.55 -5.08 -9.98
N GLU A 76 6.22 -4.02 -9.54
CA GLU A 76 5.85 -3.28 -8.33
C GLU A 76 4.45 -2.68 -8.47
N GLU A 77 4.19 -1.99 -9.58
CA GLU A 77 2.89 -1.37 -9.88
C GLU A 77 1.78 -2.42 -10.10
N GLY A 78 2.08 -3.49 -10.84
CA GLY A 78 1.16 -4.62 -11.00
C GLY A 78 0.74 -5.22 -9.67
N LEU A 79 1.67 -5.33 -8.71
CA LEU A 79 1.36 -5.80 -7.36
C LEU A 79 0.41 -4.86 -6.60
N VAL A 80 0.51 -3.54 -6.80
CA VAL A 80 -0.42 -2.57 -6.18
C VAL A 80 -1.85 -2.88 -6.59
N HIS A 81 -2.11 -3.14 -7.87
CA HIS A 81 -3.43 -3.48 -8.38
C HIS A 81 -3.93 -4.84 -7.86
N VAL A 82 -3.05 -5.83 -7.70
CA VAL A 82 -3.40 -7.11 -7.07
C VAL A 82 -3.83 -6.90 -5.62
N ILE A 83 -3.05 -6.12 -4.85
CA ILE A 83 -3.39 -5.79 -3.46
C ILE A 83 -4.71 -5.02 -3.38
N GLN A 84 -4.93 -4.04 -4.27
CA GLN A 84 -6.19 -3.32 -4.37
C GLN A 84 -7.38 -4.27 -4.58
N ALA A 85 -7.27 -5.21 -5.52
CA ALA A 85 -8.31 -6.20 -5.79
C ALA A 85 -8.59 -7.10 -4.58
N ILE A 86 -7.57 -7.52 -3.84
CA ILE A 86 -7.73 -8.32 -2.61
C ILE A 86 -8.43 -7.50 -1.53
N LEU A 87 -8.00 -6.25 -1.30
CA LEU A 87 -8.60 -5.37 -0.29
C LEU A 87 -10.05 -5.03 -0.61
N ALA A 88 -10.39 -4.89 -1.90
CA ALA A 88 -11.74 -4.62 -2.39
C ALA A 88 -12.78 -5.66 -1.95
N LEU A 89 -12.36 -6.92 -1.72
CA LEU A 89 -13.24 -7.99 -1.25
C LEU A 89 -13.85 -7.70 0.12
N ARG A 90 -13.19 -6.87 0.95
CA ARG A 90 -13.60 -6.56 2.32
C ARG A 90 -13.87 -5.07 2.53
N HIS A 91 -13.23 -4.21 1.75
CA HIS A 91 -13.29 -2.76 1.87
C HIS A 91 -13.78 -2.16 0.56
N ARG A 92 -15.11 -2.15 0.34
CA ARG A 92 -15.73 -1.69 -0.91
C ARG A 92 -15.21 -0.34 -1.44
N PRO A 93 -14.94 0.70 -0.60
CA PRO A 93 -14.37 1.95 -1.09
C PRO A 93 -13.02 1.80 -1.82
N LEU A 94 -12.20 0.80 -1.45
CA LEU A 94 -10.91 0.56 -2.10
C LEU A 94 -11.04 -0.07 -3.51
N ALA A 95 -12.20 -0.64 -3.85
CA ALA A 95 -12.41 -1.35 -5.11
C ALA A 95 -12.24 -0.48 -6.36
N HIS A 96 -12.59 0.80 -6.24
CA HIS A 96 -12.50 1.79 -7.32
C HIS A 96 -11.69 3.02 -6.90
N ALA A 97 -10.90 2.89 -5.84
CA ALA A 97 -10.01 3.93 -5.38
C ALA A 97 -9.01 4.28 -6.50
N PRO A 98 -8.78 5.58 -6.76
CA PRO A 98 -7.76 5.97 -7.72
C PRO A 98 -6.38 5.51 -7.25
N VAL A 99 -5.57 5.04 -8.19
CA VAL A 99 -4.14 4.78 -8.00
C VAL A 99 -3.40 5.90 -8.72
N ASN A 100 -2.89 6.85 -7.94
CA ASN A 100 -2.25 8.05 -8.46
C ASN A 100 -0.73 7.95 -8.34
N ASP A 101 -0.02 8.40 -9.35
CA ASP A 101 1.42 8.62 -9.28
C ASP A 101 1.67 10.02 -8.71
N HIS A 102 2.54 10.13 -7.69
CA HIS A 102 2.88 11.41 -7.08
C HIS A 102 3.92 12.21 -7.89
N GLY A 103 4.47 11.66 -8.98
CA GLY A 103 5.43 12.36 -9.85
C GLY A 103 6.78 12.66 -9.17
N CYS A 104 6.97 12.04 -8.02
CA CYS A 104 8.22 11.84 -7.33
C CYS A 104 8.41 10.31 -7.19
#